data_AF-A0A2P5YMP9-F1
#
_entry.id   AF-A0A2P5YMP9-F1
#
_cell.length_a   1.000
_cell.length_b   1.000
_cell.length_c   1.000
_cell.angle_alpha   90.00
_cell.angle_beta   90.00
_cell.angle_gamma   90.00
#
_symmetry.space_group_name_H-M   'P 1'
#
loop_
_entity.id
_entity.type
_entity.pdbx_description
1 polymer ?
#
loop_
_entity_poly.entity_id
_entity_poly.type
_entity_poly.pdbx_seq_one_letter_code
_entity_poly.pdbx_strand_id
1 'polypeptide(L)'
;MGCTFSGFNAMYDAANGGGDIWINDIRFKIVRQLGEGGFAYVYLVKEVTSDSSSISAGGLAKKVKDPSHLSDDGTYAMKKVLIQNNEQLELVREEIRVSSLFSHRNLLPLLDHAIISVKPTQEGSWNHEAYLLFPVHLDGTLLDNFKAMSAKNDFFSTSDVLQIFRQLCAGLEHMHSLEPPYAHNDVKPGNVLLTHRKGESPLAILMDFGSARPARRQIRSRSEALQLQEWASEHCAAPFRAPELWDCPSHADVDERTDIWALGCTLYAIMYGVSPFEYALGESGGSLQLAIVNAQIKWPAGPKLQYPEALHQFVTWMLQPQPSVRPCIDDIIFHVDKLISKFSQ
;
A
#
# COMPACT_ATOMS: atom_id res chain seq x y z
N MET A 1 -16.77 -17.25 -46.92
CA MET A 1 -17.88 -16.65 -46.17
C MET A 1 -17.44 -16.53 -44.72
N GLY A 2 -16.95 -15.42 -44.17
CA GLY A 2 -16.95 -14.03 -44.61
C GLY A 2 -17.53 -13.15 -43.51
N CYS A 3 -16.73 -12.80 -42.49
CA CYS A 3 -16.96 -11.71 -41.53
C CYS A 3 -15.57 -11.18 -41.10
N THR A 4 -14.94 -10.32 -41.90
CA THR A 4 -14.88 -8.85 -41.78
C THR A 4 -14.19 -8.36 -40.50
N PHE A 5 -12.90 -8.07 -40.68
CA PHE A 5 -12.14 -7.05 -39.97
C PHE A 5 -12.89 -5.71 -39.98
N SER A 6 -13.02 -5.09 -38.82
CA SER A 6 -13.10 -3.65 -38.62
C SER A 6 -12.36 -3.38 -37.31
N GLY A 7 -11.15 -2.84 -37.28
CA GLY A 7 -10.76 -1.65 -38.04
C GLY A 7 -11.17 -0.39 -37.27
N PHE A 8 -10.78 -0.30 -36.00
CA PHE A 8 -10.53 0.99 -35.37
C PHE A 8 -9.06 1.00 -34.94
N ASN A 9 -8.25 1.59 -35.80
CA ASN A 9 -6.91 2.04 -35.48
C ASN A 9 -6.99 2.97 -34.26
N ALA A 10 -6.61 2.46 -33.08
CA ALA A 10 -6.08 3.31 -32.03
C ALA A 10 -4.69 3.78 -32.51
N MET A 11 -4.68 4.77 -33.40
CA MET A 11 -3.46 5.50 -33.71
C MET A 11 -3.04 6.26 -32.46
N TYR A 12 -1.93 5.79 -31.89
CA TYR A 12 -0.85 6.59 -31.32
C TYR A 12 -1.12 8.10 -31.25
N ASP A 13 -1.50 8.57 -30.06
CA ASP A 13 -1.10 9.88 -29.54
C ASP A 13 -0.39 9.66 -28.19
N ALA A 14 0.71 8.93 -28.28
CA ALA A 14 1.70 8.78 -27.22
C ALA A 14 2.80 9.81 -27.44
N ALA A 15 2.60 11.02 -26.90
CA ALA A 15 3.69 11.96 -26.63
C ALA A 15 3.30 13.06 -25.64
N ASN A 16 2.02 13.43 -25.50
CA ASN A 16 1.59 14.46 -24.54
C ASN A 16 0.09 14.29 -24.15
N GLY A 17 -0.20 13.50 -23.11
CA GLY A 17 -1.34 13.73 -22.21
C GLY A 17 -2.76 13.89 -22.78
N GLY A 18 -3.15 13.19 -23.85
CA GLY A 18 -4.50 13.33 -24.44
C GLY A 18 -5.18 12.07 -24.96
N GLY A 19 -4.58 10.89 -24.78
CA GLY A 19 -5.12 9.63 -25.29
C GLY A 19 -6.24 9.03 -24.43
N ASP A 20 -7.23 8.44 -25.10
CA ASP A 20 -8.20 7.57 -24.43
C ASP A 20 -7.58 6.20 -24.18
N ILE A 21 -7.90 5.63 -23.02
CA ILE A 21 -7.50 4.29 -22.59
C ILE A 21 -8.76 3.44 -22.48
N TRP A 22 -8.63 2.18 -22.89
CA TRP A 22 -9.67 1.18 -22.69
C TRP A 22 -9.22 0.17 -21.66
N ILE A 23 -10.01 0.01 -20.60
CA ILE A 23 -9.87 -1.10 -19.65
C ILE A 23 -11.10 -1.98 -19.87
N ASN A 24 -10.87 -3.13 -20.50
CA ASN A 24 -11.94 -3.98 -21.01
C ASN A 24 -12.89 -3.19 -21.94
N ASP A 25 -14.17 -3.12 -21.60
CA ASP A 25 -15.22 -2.43 -22.34
C ASP A 25 -15.44 -0.96 -21.91
N ILE A 26 -14.66 -0.46 -20.95
CA ILE A 26 -14.83 0.89 -20.37
C ILE A 26 -13.75 1.82 -20.90
N ARG A 27 -14.18 2.98 -21.41
CA ARG A 27 -13.31 4.05 -21.94
C ARG A 27 -13.02 5.09 -20.86
N PHE A 28 -11.75 5.41 -20.70
CA PHE A 28 -11.25 6.43 -19.80
C PHE A 28 -10.41 7.45 -20.55
N LYS A 29 -10.46 8.71 -20.14
CA LYS A 29 -9.54 9.76 -20.60
C LYS A 29 -8.52 10.07 -19.51
N ILE A 30 -7.24 10.14 -19.87
CA ILE A 30 -6.19 10.60 -18.95
C ILE A 30 -6.41 12.08 -18.65
N VAL A 31 -6.47 12.44 -17.36
CA VAL A 31 -6.59 13.82 -16.89
C VAL A 31 -5.21 14.39 -16.57
N ARG A 32 -4.44 13.70 -15.72
CA ARG A 32 -3.07 14.08 -15.32
C ARG A 32 -2.33 12.90 -14.69
N GLN A 33 -1.01 12.97 -14.65
CA GLN A 33 -0.19 12.05 -13.86
C GLN A 33 -0.26 12.41 -12.37
N LEU A 34 -0.35 11.39 -11.51
CA LEU A 34 -0.35 11.49 -10.05
C LEU A 34 1.02 11.10 -9.46
N GLY A 35 1.72 10.15 -10.08
CA GLY A 35 3.04 9.70 -9.64
C GLY A 35 3.71 8.74 -10.61
N GLU A 36 4.97 8.42 -10.34
CA GLU A 36 5.78 7.44 -11.09
C GLU A 36 6.75 6.70 -10.17
N GLY A 37 7.08 5.48 -10.55
CA GLY A 37 8.08 4.66 -9.87
C GLY A 37 8.53 3.50 -10.77
N GLY A 38 9.82 3.48 -11.13
CA GLY A 38 10.38 2.44 -12.00
C GLY A 38 9.64 2.34 -13.34
N PHE A 39 8.98 1.20 -13.57
CA PHE A 39 8.17 0.93 -14.78
C PHE A 39 6.67 1.16 -14.57
N ALA A 40 6.26 1.72 -13.44
CA ALA A 40 4.87 1.99 -13.10
C ALA A 40 4.59 3.49 -13.04
N TYR A 41 3.45 3.89 -13.58
CA TYR A 41 2.98 5.27 -13.62
C TYR A 41 1.54 5.30 -13.12
N VAL A 42 1.19 6.27 -12.28
CA VAL A 42 -0.17 6.44 -11.76
C VAL A 42 -0.78 7.68 -12.36
N TYR A 43 -1.98 7.54 -12.93
CA TYR A 43 -2.72 8.62 -13.57
C TYR A 43 -4.08 8.81 -12.92
N LEU A 44 -4.53 10.06 -12.88
CA LEU A 44 -5.93 10.40 -12.71
C LEU A 44 -6.61 10.22 -14.06
N VAL A 45 -7.65 9.41 -14.10
CA VAL A 45 -8.44 9.15 -15.30
C VAL A 45 -9.90 9.46 -15.06
N LYS A 46 -10.64 9.80 -16.12
CA LYS A 46 -12.08 10.06 -16.07
C LYS A 46 -12.83 9.14 -17.01
N GLU A 47 -13.85 8.45 -16.50
CA GLU A 47 -14.75 7.62 -17.30
C GLU A 47 -15.45 8.49 -18.35
N VAL A 48 -15.44 8.04 -19.61
CA VAL A 48 -16.10 8.72 -20.72
C VAL A 48 -17.46 8.07 -20.92
N THR A 49 -18.52 8.73 -20.46
CA THR A 49 -19.90 8.28 -20.68
C THR A 49 -20.39 8.74 -22.06
N SER A 50 -20.91 7.82 -22.86
CA SER A 50 -21.51 8.13 -24.15
C SER A 50 -22.87 8.84 -23.92
N ASP A 51 -22.93 10.16 -24.15
CA ASP A 51 -24.20 10.88 -24.23
C ASP A 51 -24.97 10.42 -25.47
N SER A 52 -25.89 9.45 -25.31
CA SER A 52 -27.17 9.28 -26.02
C SER A 52 -27.63 7.81 -26.12
N SER A 53 -28.86 7.57 -25.65
CA SER A 53 -29.83 6.57 -26.16
C SER A 53 -29.44 5.08 -26.30
N SER A 54 -28.42 4.57 -25.61
CA SER A 54 -28.26 3.12 -25.41
C SER A 54 -28.02 2.77 -23.94
N ILE A 55 -29.11 2.36 -23.27
CA ILE A 55 -29.13 1.86 -21.88
C ILE A 55 -28.31 0.54 -21.72
N SER A 56 -27.65 0.07 -22.79
CA SER A 56 -26.97 -1.22 -22.86
C SER A 56 -25.43 -1.20 -22.90
N ALA A 57 -24.73 -0.06 -22.87
CA ALA A 57 -23.27 -0.05 -22.77
C ALA A 57 -22.80 -0.11 -21.30
N GLY A 58 -21.75 -0.90 -21.02
CA GLY A 58 -21.24 -1.21 -19.69
C GLY A 58 -20.40 -0.07 -19.09
N GLY A 59 -20.93 0.59 -18.06
CA GLY A 59 -20.17 1.53 -17.24
C GLY A 59 -19.61 0.87 -15.98
N LEU A 60 -18.60 1.48 -15.36
CA LEU A 60 -17.93 0.90 -14.19
C LEU A 60 -18.91 0.62 -13.04
N ALA A 61 -19.93 1.47 -12.89
CA ALA A 61 -20.98 1.33 -11.89
C ALA A 61 -21.76 0.00 -11.97
N LYS A 62 -21.79 -0.69 -13.13
CA LYS A 62 -22.45 -2.00 -13.28
C LYS A 62 -21.56 -3.16 -12.81
N LYS A 63 -20.24 -2.96 -12.70
CA LYS A 63 -19.26 -3.99 -12.34
C LYS A 63 -18.84 -3.94 -10.86
N VAL A 64 -18.79 -2.75 -10.29
CA VAL A 64 -18.31 -2.54 -8.92
C VAL A 64 -19.36 -2.97 -7.90
N LYS A 65 -18.96 -3.85 -6.97
CA LYS A 65 -19.87 -4.39 -5.94
C LYS A 65 -20.23 -3.38 -4.86
N ASP A 66 -19.29 -2.53 -4.46
CA ASP A 66 -19.47 -1.51 -3.44
C ASP A 66 -19.52 -0.12 -4.09
N PRO A 67 -20.71 0.52 -4.18
CA PRO A 67 -20.85 1.83 -4.78
C PRO A 67 -20.04 2.94 -4.10
N SER A 68 -19.59 2.75 -2.85
CA SER A 68 -18.77 3.74 -2.14
C SER A 68 -17.38 3.94 -2.74
N HIS A 69 -16.98 3.05 -3.64
CA HIS A 69 -15.73 3.12 -4.40
C HIS A 69 -15.85 3.91 -5.71
N LEU A 70 -17.07 4.29 -6.11
CA LEU A 70 -17.31 5.09 -7.30
C LEU A 70 -17.15 6.57 -6.95
N SER A 71 -16.45 7.32 -7.80
CA SER A 71 -16.42 8.78 -7.67
C SER A 71 -17.67 9.40 -8.32
N ASP A 72 -18.25 10.39 -7.66
CA ASP A 72 -19.43 11.13 -8.14
C ASP A 72 -19.19 11.78 -9.52
N ASP A 73 -17.94 12.18 -9.80
CA ASP A 73 -17.55 12.84 -11.06
C ASP A 73 -16.96 11.87 -12.09
N GLY A 74 -16.98 10.57 -11.81
CA GLY A 74 -16.43 9.51 -12.66
C GLY A 74 -14.91 9.48 -12.75
N THR A 75 -14.20 10.05 -11.77
CA THR A 75 -12.73 10.00 -11.72
C THR A 75 -12.19 8.82 -10.90
N TYR A 76 -11.05 8.29 -11.35
CA TYR A 76 -10.40 7.10 -10.78
C TYR A 76 -8.88 7.24 -10.86
N ALA A 77 -8.17 6.43 -10.06
CA ALA A 77 -6.73 6.28 -10.17
C ALA A 77 -6.40 5.04 -11.03
N MET A 78 -5.52 5.19 -12.00
CA MET A 78 -5.10 4.10 -12.88
C MET A 78 -3.58 3.94 -12.81
N LYS A 79 -3.13 2.77 -12.36
CA LYS A 79 -1.73 2.35 -12.42
C LYS A 79 -1.46 1.69 -13.77
N LYS A 80 -0.59 2.29 -14.58
CA LYS A 80 -0.05 1.75 -15.83
C LYS A 80 1.32 1.12 -15.55
N VAL A 81 1.52 -0.14 -15.89
CA VAL A 81 2.81 -0.84 -15.74
C VAL A 81 3.34 -1.24 -17.11
N LEU A 82 4.58 -0.86 -17.42
CA LEU A 82 5.30 -1.28 -18.62
C LEU A 82 6.02 -2.61 -18.36
N ILE A 83 5.78 -3.62 -19.19
CA ILE A 83 6.26 -4.99 -18.94
C ILE A 83 7.23 -5.41 -20.05
N GLN A 84 8.47 -5.68 -19.64
CA GLN A 84 9.60 -5.96 -20.53
C GLN A 84 9.89 -7.46 -20.66
N ASN A 85 9.60 -8.25 -19.64
CA ASN A 85 9.91 -9.67 -19.59
C ASN A 85 8.79 -10.49 -18.90
N ASN A 86 8.90 -11.82 -18.99
CA ASN A 86 7.90 -12.72 -18.42
C ASN A 86 7.89 -12.68 -16.87
N GLU A 87 9.01 -12.41 -16.22
CA GLU A 87 9.08 -12.32 -14.75
C GLU A 87 8.23 -11.15 -14.24
N GLN A 88 8.37 -9.97 -14.84
CA GLN A 88 7.53 -8.80 -14.55
C GLN A 88 6.05 -9.06 -14.86
N LEU A 89 5.74 -9.80 -15.92
CA LEU A 89 4.37 -10.18 -16.24
C LEU A 89 3.74 -11.04 -15.13
N GLU A 90 4.48 -12.01 -14.61
CA GLU A 90 4.00 -12.86 -13.51
C GLU A 90 3.85 -12.08 -12.21
N LEU A 91 4.76 -11.14 -11.90
CA LEU A 91 4.62 -10.25 -10.74
C LEU A 91 3.35 -9.40 -10.82
N VAL A 92 3.05 -8.83 -11.98
CA VAL A 92 1.81 -8.04 -12.17
C VAL A 92 0.56 -8.91 -12.09
N ARG A 93 0.59 -10.13 -12.64
CA ARG A 93 -0.51 -11.10 -12.52
C ARG A 93 -0.75 -11.47 -11.07
N GLU A 94 0.32 -11.68 -10.30
CA GLU A 94 0.23 -12.00 -8.89
C GLU A 94 -0.32 -10.81 -8.10
N GLU A 95 0.13 -9.57 -8.36
CA GLU A 95 -0.43 -8.36 -7.74
C GLU A 95 -1.94 -8.24 -7.99
N ILE A 96 -2.39 -8.45 -9.23
CA ILE A 96 -3.82 -8.45 -9.59
C ILE A 96 -4.57 -9.55 -8.83
N ARG A 97 -4.02 -10.78 -8.84
CA ARG A 97 -4.63 -11.93 -8.17
C ARG A 97 -4.78 -11.67 -6.67
N VAL A 98 -3.72 -11.23 -6.01
CA VAL A 98 -3.69 -10.97 -4.57
C VAL A 98 -4.60 -9.80 -4.21
N SER A 99 -4.56 -8.70 -4.96
CA SER A 99 -5.47 -7.55 -4.75
C SER A 99 -6.95 -7.96 -4.83
N SER A 100 -7.29 -8.94 -5.67
CA SER A 100 -8.67 -9.44 -5.83
C SER A 100 -9.17 -10.28 -4.65
N LEU A 101 -8.27 -10.72 -3.75
CA LEU A 101 -8.64 -11.50 -2.55
C LEU A 101 -9.21 -10.64 -1.44
N PHE A 102 -8.90 -9.34 -1.43
CA PHE A 102 -9.20 -8.47 -0.30
C PHE A 102 -10.45 -7.63 -0.56
N SER A 103 -11.34 -7.58 0.42
CA SER A 103 -12.56 -6.77 0.37
C SER A 103 -12.83 -6.17 1.74
N HIS A 104 -12.26 -5.01 2.01
CA HIS A 104 -12.37 -4.33 3.30
C HIS A 104 -12.23 -2.81 3.14
N ARG A 105 -12.93 -2.01 3.95
CA ARG A 105 -12.97 -0.54 3.79
C ARG A 105 -11.60 0.14 3.95
N ASN A 106 -10.68 -0.51 4.65
CA ASN A 106 -9.34 0.00 4.93
C ASN A 106 -8.25 -0.65 4.04
N LEU A 107 -8.66 -1.37 2.99
CA LEU A 107 -7.77 -1.94 1.97
C LEU A 107 -8.21 -1.41 0.60
N LEU A 108 -7.28 -0.93 -0.22
CA LEU A 108 -7.60 -0.31 -1.51
C LEU A 108 -8.13 -1.38 -2.49
N PRO A 109 -9.39 -1.32 -2.95
CA PRO A 109 -9.94 -2.34 -3.83
C PRO A 109 -9.44 -2.16 -5.26
N LEU A 110 -9.15 -3.27 -5.95
CA LEU A 110 -8.96 -3.29 -7.39
C LEU A 110 -10.32 -3.31 -8.09
N LEU A 111 -10.66 -2.24 -8.82
CA LEU A 111 -11.97 -2.08 -9.47
C LEU A 111 -12.07 -2.82 -10.80
N ASP A 112 -11.03 -2.69 -11.63
CA ASP A 112 -10.91 -3.38 -12.90
C ASP A 112 -9.43 -3.47 -13.30
N HIS A 113 -9.11 -4.33 -14.26
CA HIS A 113 -7.75 -4.43 -14.81
C HIS A 113 -7.75 -4.93 -16.25
N ALA A 114 -6.65 -4.67 -16.95
CA ALA A 114 -6.38 -5.23 -18.28
C ALA A 114 -4.88 -5.43 -18.47
N ILE A 115 -4.49 -6.49 -19.18
CA ILE A 115 -3.13 -6.68 -19.69
C ILE A 115 -3.23 -6.77 -21.20
N ILE A 116 -2.53 -5.89 -21.90
CA ILE A 116 -2.53 -5.82 -23.37
C ILE A 116 -1.14 -6.06 -23.91
N SER A 117 -1.05 -6.71 -25.07
CA SER A 117 0.20 -6.78 -25.82
C SER A 117 0.37 -5.51 -26.65
N VAL A 118 1.57 -4.94 -26.62
CA VAL A 118 1.93 -3.74 -27.39
C VAL A 118 3.08 -4.04 -28.35
N LYS A 119 3.10 -3.31 -29.47
CA LYS A 119 4.21 -3.40 -30.41
C LYS A 119 5.44 -2.72 -29.77
N PRO A 120 6.62 -3.35 -29.80
CA PRO A 120 7.84 -2.72 -29.32
C PRO A 120 8.05 -1.38 -30.03
N THR A 121 8.21 -0.31 -29.26
CA THR A 121 8.49 1.03 -29.79
C THR A 121 10.00 1.23 -29.97
N GLN A 122 10.42 2.13 -30.86
CA GLN A 122 11.85 2.47 -31.04
C GLN A 122 12.48 3.05 -29.77
N GLU A 123 11.67 3.61 -28.86
CA GLU A 123 12.09 4.22 -27.59
C GLU A 123 12.09 3.26 -26.39
N GLY A 124 11.66 1.99 -26.54
CA GLY A 124 11.75 1.05 -25.44
C GLY A 124 11.30 -0.39 -25.71
N SER A 125 11.93 -1.32 -25.00
CA SER A 125 11.73 -2.77 -25.13
C SER A 125 10.68 -3.30 -24.16
N TRP A 126 9.43 -2.84 -24.26
CA TRP A 126 8.30 -3.51 -23.58
C TRP A 126 7.34 -4.10 -24.61
N ASN A 127 6.76 -5.23 -24.26
CA ASN A 127 5.87 -6.00 -25.15
C ASN A 127 4.46 -6.15 -24.56
N HIS A 128 4.27 -5.82 -23.29
CA HIS A 128 2.97 -5.75 -22.64
C HIS A 128 2.83 -4.45 -21.82
N GLU A 129 1.58 -4.03 -21.65
CA GLU A 129 1.19 -3.00 -20.70
C GLU A 129 0.07 -3.55 -19.82
N ALA A 130 0.13 -3.28 -18.53
CA ALA A 130 -0.97 -3.56 -17.61
C ALA A 130 -1.59 -2.27 -17.10
N TYR A 131 -2.91 -2.30 -16.94
CA TYR A 131 -3.73 -1.22 -16.41
C TYR A 131 -4.49 -1.76 -15.21
N LEU A 132 -4.30 -1.17 -14.04
CA LEU A 132 -5.02 -1.49 -12.81
C LEU A 132 -5.79 -0.24 -12.37
N LEU A 133 -7.10 -0.38 -12.16
CA LEU A 133 -8.01 0.71 -11.84
C LEU A 133 -8.42 0.67 -10.36
N PHE A 134 -8.36 1.80 -9.69
CA PHE A 134 -8.62 1.95 -8.26
C PHE A 134 -9.52 3.17 -7.99
N PRO A 135 -10.20 3.22 -6.82
CA PRO A 135 -10.81 4.45 -6.35
C PRO A 135 -9.75 5.55 -6.22
N VAL A 136 -10.13 6.79 -6.50
CA VAL A 136 -9.21 7.92 -6.38
C VAL A 136 -9.26 8.51 -4.97
N HIS A 137 -8.07 8.71 -4.37
CA HIS A 137 -7.89 9.39 -3.09
C HIS A 137 -6.93 10.56 -3.29
N LEU A 138 -7.46 11.78 -3.41
CA LEU A 138 -6.68 12.97 -3.80
C LEU A 138 -5.94 13.66 -2.65
N ASP A 139 -6.26 13.31 -1.40
CA ASP A 139 -5.56 13.85 -0.23
C ASP A 139 -4.16 13.23 -0.03
N GLY A 140 -3.77 12.31 -0.91
CA GLY A 140 -2.44 11.71 -0.95
C GLY A 140 -2.20 10.69 0.15
N THR A 141 -0.92 10.36 0.34
CA THR A 141 -0.50 9.36 1.33
C THR A 141 -0.35 10.00 2.71
N LEU A 142 -0.31 9.16 3.75
CA LEU A 142 0.06 9.54 5.10
C LEU A 142 1.44 10.22 5.14
N LEU A 143 2.39 9.75 4.31
CA LEU A 143 3.69 10.40 4.15
C LEU A 143 3.57 11.83 3.58
N ASP A 144 2.73 12.03 2.55
CA ASP A 144 2.52 13.36 1.95
C ASP A 144 1.86 14.33 2.93
N ASN A 145 0.87 13.83 3.69
CA ASN A 145 0.20 14.59 4.74
C ASN A 145 1.20 15.02 5.82
N PHE A 146 2.04 14.09 6.27
CA PHE A 146 3.07 14.42 7.25
C PHE A 146 4.04 15.50 6.73
N LYS A 147 4.52 15.39 5.49
CA LYS A 147 5.39 16.40 4.87
C LYS A 147 4.71 17.77 4.82
N ALA A 148 3.43 17.80 4.44
CA ALA A 148 2.65 19.04 4.38
C ALA A 148 2.41 19.68 5.76
N MET A 149 2.19 18.86 6.79
CA MET A 149 2.03 19.32 8.18
C MET A 149 3.35 19.82 8.77
N SER A 150 4.46 19.09 8.56
CA SER A 150 5.79 19.47 9.01
C SER A 150 6.27 20.80 8.43
N ALA A 151 5.96 21.07 7.16
CA ALA A 151 6.26 22.35 6.53
C ALA A 151 5.56 23.54 7.23
N LYS A 152 4.50 23.27 8.00
CA LYS A 152 3.73 24.24 8.79
C LYS A 152 4.01 24.13 10.30
N ASN A 153 4.96 23.29 10.71
CA ASN A 153 5.24 22.96 12.10
C ASN A 153 4.00 22.41 12.85
N ASP A 154 3.19 21.61 12.14
CA ASP A 154 1.96 20.99 12.62
C ASP A 154 2.10 19.47 12.68
N PHE A 155 1.22 18.81 13.45
CA PHE A 155 1.29 17.38 13.74
C PHE A 155 -0.09 16.77 13.98
N PHE A 156 -0.21 15.46 13.76
CA PHE A 156 -1.44 14.76 14.07
C PHE A 156 -1.75 14.83 15.56
N SER A 157 -3.03 15.05 15.90
CA SER A 157 -3.47 14.94 17.29
C SER A 157 -3.34 13.49 17.77
N THR A 158 -3.23 13.26 19.08
CA THR A 158 -3.21 11.88 19.63
C THR A 158 -4.45 11.09 19.20
N SER A 159 -5.61 11.75 19.11
CA SER A 159 -6.84 11.14 18.60
C SER A 159 -6.69 10.70 17.15
N ASP A 160 -6.20 11.57 16.27
CA ASP A 160 -6.03 11.24 14.84
C ASP A 160 -5.00 10.12 14.65
N VAL A 161 -3.88 10.15 15.38
CA VAL A 161 -2.88 9.07 15.38
C VAL A 161 -3.54 7.72 15.66
N LEU A 162 -4.33 7.64 16.74
CA LEU A 162 -4.97 6.39 17.15
C LEU A 162 -6.08 5.96 16.18
N GLN A 163 -6.86 6.89 15.64
CA GLN A 163 -7.94 6.59 14.69
C GLN A 163 -7.40 6.11 13.33
N ILE A 164 -6.34 6.73 12.82
CA ILE A 164 -5.64 6.27 11.62
C ILE A 164 -5.05 4.89 11.88
N PHE A 165 -4.35 4.71 13.00
CA PHE A 165 -3.71 3.45 13.36
C PHE A 165 -4.72 2.30 13.50
N ARG A 166 -5.85 2.53 14.17
CA ARG A 166 -6.92 1.53 14.35
C ARG A 166 -7.48 1.02 13.02
N GLN A 167 -7.60 1.91 12.03
CA GLN A 167 -8.06 1.58 10.69
C GLN A 167 -7.05 0.73 9.93
N LEU A 168 -5.75 1.00 10.06
CA LEU A 168 -4.71 0.12 9.53
C LEU A 168 -4.76 -1.26 10.16
N CYS A 169 -5.01 -1.33 11.48
CA CYS A 169 -5.15 -2.60 12.17
C CYS A 169 -6.33 -3.42 11.63
N ALA A 170 -7.47 -2.78 11.35
CA ALA A 170 -8.64 -3.46 10.77
C ALA A 170 -8.36 -4.01 9.37
N GLY A 171 -7.60 -3.29 8.54
CA GLY A 171 -7.15 -3.79 7.23
C GLY A 171 -6.26 -5.03 7.36
N LEU A 172 -5.27 -4.99 8.27
CA LEU A 172 -4.37 -6.13 8.50
C LEU A 172 -5.09 -7.32 9.13
N GLU A 173 -6.02 -7.09 10.07
CA GLU A 173 -6.87 -8.14 10.65
C GLU A 173 -7.61 -8.90 9.56
N HIS A 174 -8.20 -8.18 8.59
CA HIS A 174 -8.84 -8.82 7.43
C HIS A 174 -7.88 -9.73 6.67
N MET A 175 -6.67 -9.25 6.32
CA MET A 175 -5.67 -10.05 5.61
C MET A 175 -5.18 -11.27 6.42
N HIS A 176 -4.95 -11.07 7.71
CA HIS A 176 -4.45 -12.09 8.64
C HIS A 176 -5.51 -13.15 8.96
N SER A 177 -6.80 -12.82 8.82
CA SER A 177 -7.93 -13.73 9.06
C SER A 177 -8.27 -14.67 7.90
N LEU A 178 -7.66 -14.48 6.72
CA LEU A 178 -7.89 -15.34 5.56
C LEU A 178 -7.36 -16.76 5.78
N GLU A 179 -7.82 -17.70 4.95
CA GLU A 179 -7.31 -19.08 4.92
C GLU A 179 -6.76 -19.41 3.51
N PRO A 180 -5.42 -19.47 3.32
CA PRO A 180 -4.39 -19.19 4.33
C PRO A 180 -4.26 -17.68 4.64
N PRO A 181 -3.71 -17.30 5.81
CA PRO A 181 -3.43 -15.91 6.16
C PRO A 181 -2.47 -15.24 5.17
N TYR A 182 -2.68 -13.96 4.88
CA TYR A 182 -1.78 -13.15 4.05
C TYR A 182 -1.10 -12.07 4.89
N ALA A 183 0.18 -11.83 4.64
CA ALA A 183 0.92 -10.69 5.17
C ALA A 183 1.11 -9.65 4.07
N HIS A 184 1.05 -8.37 4.42
CA HIS A 184 1.27 -7.25 3.50
C HIS A 184 2.75 -7.07 3.15
N ASN A 185 3.64 -7.25 4.14
CA ASN A 185 5.11 -7.15 4.06
C ASN A 185 5.70 -5.78 3.68
N ASP A 186 4.87 -4.80 3.32
CA ASP A 186 5.32 -3.42 3.02
C ASP A 186 4.44 -2.35 3.66
N VAL A 187 4.03 -2.55 4.92
CA VAL A 187 3.26 -1.55 5.69
C VAL A 187 4.17 -0.38 6.05
N LYS A 188 3.87 0.80 5.49
CA LYS A 188 4.63 2.05 5.73
C LYS A 188 3.76 3.27 5.40
N PRO A 189 4.09 4.48 5.90
CA PRO A 189 3.32 5.69 5.60
C PRO A 189 3.11 6.00 4.11
N GLY A 190 4.06 5.61 3.24
CA GLY A 190 3.94 5.78 1.79
C GLY A 190 2.89 4.88 1.13
N ASN A 191 2.45 3.81 1.81
CA ASN A 191 1.44 2.87 1.32
C ASN A 191 0.09 3.03 2.05
N VAL A 192 -0.11 4.15 2.75
CA VAL A 192 -1.37 4.47 3.42
C VAL A 192 -1.95 5.71 2.77
N LEU A 193 -3.07 5.58 2.06
CA LEU A 193 -3.85 6.71 1.56
C LEU A 193 -4.68 7.29 2.70
N LEU A 194 -4.80 8.62 2.72
CA LEU A 194 -5.73 9.32 3.59
C LEU A 194 -6.86 9.92 2.78
N THR A 195 -8.03 10.05 3.39
CA THR A 195 -9.15 10.83 2.86
C THR A 195 -9.85 11.57 3.98
N HIS A 196 -9.88 12.88 3.87
CA HIS A 196 -10.50 13.77 4.83
C HIS A 196 -11.93 14.09 4.39
N ARG A 197 -12.87 13.87 5.30
CA ARG A 197 -14.26 14.27 5.13
C ARG A 197 -14.61 15.26 6.22
N LYS A 198 -15.37 16.29 5.86
CA LYS A 198 -15.69 17.37 6.79
C LYS A 198 -16.49 16.80 7.98
N GLY A 199 -15.94 16.94 9.18
CA GLY A 199 -16.58 16.49 10.41
C GLY A 199 -16.37 15.01 10.73
N GLU A 200 -15.55 14.28 9.97
CA GLU A 200 -15.19 12.89 10.21
C GLU A 200 -13.68 12.77 10.45
N SER A 201 -13.28 11.74 11.19
CA SER A 201 -11.86 11.37 11.28
C SER A 201 -11.32 10.94 9.90
N PRO A 202 -10.02 11.13 9.62
CA PRO A 202 -9.43 10.73 8.36
C PRO A 202 -9.67 9.23 8.09
N LEU A 203 -10.16 8.89 6.91
CA LEU A 203 -10.23 7.53 6.43
C LEU A 203 -8.82 7.09 6.00
N ALA A 204 -8.30 6.02 6.61
CA ALA A 204 -7.00 5.45 6.27
C ALA A 204 -7.17 4.16 5.46
N ILE A 205 -6.49 4.05 4.33
CA ILE A 205 -6.61 2.92 3.41
C ILE A 205 -5.22 2.42 3.05
N LEU A 206 -4.94 1.16 3.38
CA LEU A 206 -3.70 0.50 3.00
C LEU A 206 -3.76 0.11 1.52
N MET A 207 -2.68 0.36 0.78
CA MET A 207 -2.53 0.07 -0.64
C MET A 207 -1.22 -0.66 -0.93
N ASP A 208 -1.06 -1.06 -2.19
CA ASP A 208 0.14 -1.71 -2.73
C ASP A 208 0.38 -3.13 -2.20
N PHE A 209 -0.36 -4.08 -2.79
CA PHE A 209 -0.27 -5.50 -2.45
C PHE A 209 0.79 -6.26 -3.27
N GLY A 210 1.71 -5.56 -3.94
CA GLY A 210 2.77 -6.20 -4.75
C GLY A 210 3.72 -7.09 -3.94
N SER A 211 3.87 -6.82 -2.65
CA SER A 211 4.68 -7.62 -1.71
C SER A 211 3.85 -8.57 -0.84
N ALA A 212 2.52 -8.58 -1.02
CA ALA A 212 1.63 -9.39 -0.21
C ALA A 212 1.69 -10.86 -0.64
N ARG A 213 1.73 -11.77 0.33
CA ARG A 213 1.83 -13.22 0.09
C ARG A 213 1.30 -14.01 1.29
N PRO A 214 1.09 -15.33 1.17
CA PRO A 214 0.79 -16.17 2.34
C PRO A 214 1.79 -15.92 3.47
N ALA A 215 1.28 -15.60 4.65
CA ALA A 215 2.06 -15.10 5.77
C ALA A 215 2.96 -16.16 6.39
N ARG A 216 2.42 -17.37 6.57
CA ARG A 216 3.05 -18.45 7.32
C ARG A 216 3.99 -19.25 6.43
N ARG A 217 5.29 -19.16 6.73
CA ARG A 217 6.35 -19.88 6.02
C ARG A 217 7.21 -20.67 7.00
N GLN A 218 7.31 -21.96 6.72
CA GLN A 218 8.21 -22.88 7.39
C GLN A 218 9.57 -22.84 6.71
N ILE A 219 10.61 -22.36 7.40
CA ILE A 219 11.98 -22.37 6.91
C ILE A 219 12.65 -23.62 7.47
N ARG A 220 13.14 -24.51 6.61
CA ARG A 220 13.71 -25.81 6.97
C ARG A 220 15.13 -26.03 6.44
N SER A 221 15.70 -25.04 5.76
CA SER A 221 17.09 -25.07 5.30
C SER A 221 17.71 -23.67 5.26
N ARG A 222 19.05 -23.61 5.23
CA ARG A 222 19.77 -22.34 5.02
C ARG A 222 19.47 -21.72 3.65
N SER A 223 19.25 -22.55 2.63
CA SER A 223 18.90 -22.07 1.29
C SER A 223 17.54 -21.35 1.29
N GLU A 224 16.53 -21.92 1.94
CA GLU A 224 15.22 -21.26 2.08
C GLU A 224 15.32 -19.95 2.87
N ALA A 225 16.14 -19.90 3.92
CA ALA A 225 16.39 -18.69 4.69
C ALA A 225 17.02 -17.59 3.82
N LEU A 226 18.03 -17.92 3.00
CA LEU A 226 18.66 -16.98 2.10
C LEU A 226 17.71 -16.47 1.01
N GLN A 227 16.89 -17.34 0.43
CA GLN A 227 15.85 -16.95 -0.54
C GLN A 227 14.83 -15.99 0.08
N LEU A 228 14.42 -16.23 1.33
CA LEU A 228 13.52 -15.32 2.03
C LEU A 228 14.18 -13.95 2.27
N GLN A 229 15.45 -13.94 2.67
CA GLN A 229 16.21 -12.72 2.93
C GLN A 229 16.40 -11.90 1.64
N GLU A 230 16.77 -12.55 0.54
CA GLU A 230 16.92 -11.93 -0.78
C GLU A 230 15.58 -11.34 -1.25
N TRP A 231 14.50 -12.12 -1.19
CA TRP A 231 13.16 -11.62 -1.51
C TRP A 231 12.78 -10.40 -0.66
N ALA A 232 12.98 -10.46 0.66
CA ALA A 232 12.64 -9.35 1.55
C ALA A 232 13.52 -8.12 1.26
N SER A 233 14.74 -8.31 0.77
CA SER A 233 15.64 -7.24 0.37
C SER A 233 15.08 -6.37 -0.76
N GLU A 234 14.33 -7.01 -1.66
CA GLU A 234 13.72 -6.40 -2.85
C GLU A 234 12.29 -5.89 -2.61
N HIS A 235 11.53 -6.57 -1.75
CA HIS A 235 10.07 -6.36 -1.63
C HIS A 235 9.64 -5.61 -0.36
N CYS A 236 10.48 -5.53 0.67
CA CYS A 236 10.13 -4.88 1.93
C CYS A 236 10.95 -3.59 2.10
N ALA A 237 10.30 -2.46 2.38
CA ALA A 237 11.01 -1.21 2.68
C ALA A 237 11.96 -1.36 3.88
N ALA A 238 13.25 -1.12 3.66
CA ALA A 238 14.30 -1.38 4.65
C ALA A 238 14.02 -0.77 6.05
N PRO A 239 13.55 0.49 6.20
CA PRO A 239 13.31 1.07 7.53
C PRO A 239 12.12 0.45 8.29
N PHE A 240 11.26 -0.29 7.61
CA PHE A 240 10.05 -0.93 8.15
C PHE A 240 10.16 -2.46 8.17
N ARG A 241 11.24 -3.02 7.62
CA ARG A 241 11.47 -4.46 7.49
C ARG A 241 11.76 -5.08 8.86
N ALA A 242 11.03 -6.14 9.20
CA ALA A 242 11.16 -6.86 10.47
C ALA A 242 12.55 -7.54 10.62
N PRO A 243 13.10 -7.67 11.85
CA PRO A 243 14.44 -8.21 12.11
C PRO A 243 14.65 -9.62 11.56
N GLU A 244 13.64 -10.47 11.67
CA GLU A 244 13.65 -11.85 11.16
C GLU A 244 13.75 -11.94 9.63
N LEU A 245 13.59 -10.82 8.91
CA LEU A 245 13.78 -10.71 7.45
C LEU A 245 15.14 -10.13 7.06
N TRP A 246 15.94 -9.65 8.02
CA TRP A 246 17.32 -9.18 7.80
C TRP A 246 18.34 -10.29 7.96
N ASP A 247 18.22 -11.06 9.04
CA ASP A 247 19.01 -12.26 9.29
C ASP A 247 18.05 -13.43 9.48
N CYS A 248 17.64 -14.03 8.35
CA CYS A 248 16.62 -15.07 8.35
C CYS A 248 17.16 -16.33 9.06
N PRO A 249 16.55 -16.75 10.19
CA PRO A 249 16.99 -17.93 10.90
C PRO A 249 16.75 -19.19 10.07
N SER A 250 17.72 -20.12 10.09
CA SER A 250 17.52 -21.47 9.55
C SER A 250 16.72 -22.29 10.56
N HIS A 251 15.74 -23.08 10.11
CA HIS A 251 14.87 -23.89 10.97
C HIS A 251 13.97 -23.07 11.92
N ALA A 252 13.21 -22.14 11.34
CA ALA A 252 12.26 -21.30 12.06
C ALA A 252 10.96 -21.15 11.27
N ASP A 253 9.93 -20.66 11.95
CA ASP A 253 8.65 -20.30 11.34
C ASP A 253 8.54 -18.77 11.34
N VAL A 254 8.20 -18.23 10.17
CA VAL A 254 7.88 -16.82 9.98
C VAL A 254 6.38 -16.74 9.70
N ASP A 255 5.71 -15.74 10.28
CA ASP A 255 4.27 -15.57 10.19
C ASP A 255 3.88 -14.10 10.01
N GLU A 256 2.59 -13.81 10.08
CA GLU A 256 1.98 -12.49 9.90
C GLU A 256 2.50 -11.40 10.87
N ARG A 257 3.26 -11.77 11.90
CA ARG A 257 3.86 -10.81 12.82
C ARG A 257 4.93 -9.93 12.19
N THR A 258 5.42 -10.25 10.99
CA THR A 258 6.25 -9.31 10.20
C THR A 258 5.52 -7.97 9.98
N ASP A 259 4.21 -8.01 9.74
CA ASP A 259 3.40 -6.80 9.60
C ASP A 259 3.24 -6.05 10.92
N ILE A 260 3.23 -6.74 12.07
CA ILE A 260 3.11 -6.08 13.38
C ILE A 260 4.35 -5.22 13.68
N TRP A 261 5.53 -5.66 13.26
CA TRP A 261 6.74 -4.83 13.35
C TRP A 261 6.62 -3.58 12.46
N ALA A 262 6.24 -3.78 11.19
CA ALA A 262 6.09 -2.69 10.23
C ALA A 262 4.98 -1.70 10.66
N LEU A 263 3.92 -2.20 11.29
CA LEU A 263 2.83 -1.44 11.90
C LEU A 263 3.32 -0.60 13.09
N GLY A 264 4.18 -1.15 13.96
CA GLY A 264 4.83 -0.39 15.04
C GLY A 264 5.75 0.72 14.52
N CYS A 265 6.52 0.44 13.46
CA CYS A 265 7.33 1.45 12.78
C CYS A 265 6.45 2.55 12.15
N THR A 266 5.31 2.15 11.57
CA THR A 266 4.35 3.07 10.97
C THR A 266 3.68 3.94 12.03
N LEU A 267 3.30 3.40 13.20
CA LEU A 267 2.76 4.21 14.30
C LEU A 267 3.74 5.30 14.74
N TYR A 268 5.01 4.93 14.93
CA TYR A 268 6.07 5.89 15.24
C TYR A 268 6.19 6.95 14.14
N ALA A 269 6.12 6.55 12.87
CA ALA A 269 6.20 7.47 11.74
C ALA A 269 4.95 8.36 11.59
N ILE A 270 3.75 7.92 12.02
CA ILE A 270 2.58 8.81 12.13
C ILE A 270 2.85 9.90 13.17
N MET A 271 3.48 9.52 14.29
CA MET A 271 3.79 10.45 15.39
C MET A 271 4.87 11.47 14.99
N TYR A 272 5.97 11.02 14.38
CA TYR A 272 7.18 11.84 14.21
C TYR A 272 7.66 12.01 12.77
N GLY A 273 7.01 11.36 11.80
CA GLY A 273 7.29 11.54 10.38
C GLY A 273 8.41 10.76 9.76
N VAL A 274 9.11 10.01 10.57
CA VAL A 274 10.30 9.24 10.20
C VAL A 274 10.19 7.87 10.87
N SER A 275 10.78 6.82 10.30
CA SER A 275 10.81 5.53 10.98
C SER A 275 11.63 5.62 12.28
N PRO A 276 11.36 4.74 13.27
CA PRO A 276 12.09 4.77 14.55
C PRO A 276 13.59 4.56 14.38
N PHE A 277 13.99 3.78 13.37
CA PHE A 277 15.39 3.42 13.13
C PHE A 277 16.13 4.45 12.29
N GLU A 278 15.47 5.12 11.35
CA GLU A 278 16.05 6.29 10.68
C GLU A 278 16.27 7.44 11.67
N TYR A 279 15.32 7.67 12.59
CA TYR A 279 15.49 8.65 13.66
C TYR A 279 16.70 8.31 14.54
N ALA A 280 16.80 7.06 14.99
CA ALA A 280 17.93 6.61 15.81
C ALA A 280 19.28 6.77 15.11
N LEU A 281 19.35 6.51 13.79
CA LEU A 281 20.54 6.74 12.97
C LEU A 281 20.89 8.22 12.84
N GLY A 282 19.90 9.10 12.67
CA GLY A 282 20.14 10.54 12.65
C GLY A 282 20.82 11.04 13.93
N GLU A 283 20.45 10.46 15.08
CA GLU A 283 20.94 10.84 16.40
C GLU A 283 22.30 10.21 16.79
N SER A 284 22.67 9.07 16.23
CA SER A 284 23.90 8.35 16.65
C SER A 284 24.73 7.72 15.55
N GLY A 285 24.33 7.89 14.29
CA GLY A 285 24.94 7.21 13.16
C GLY A 285 24.80 5.68 13.28
N GLY A 286 25.60 4.96 12.48
CA GLY A 286 25.68 3.51 12.51
C GLY A 286 24.97 2.84 11.32
N SER A 287 24.56 1.59 11.51
CA SER A 287 23.94 0.76 10.47
C SER A 287 22.45 0.55 10.77
N LEU A 288 21.60 0.80 9.77
CA LEU A 288 20.15 0.59 9.86
C LEU A 288 19.81 -0.83 10.29
N GLN A 289 20.49 -1.82 9.70
CA GLN A 289 20.30 -3.22 10.04
C GLN A 289 20.61 -3.48 11.51
N LEU A 290 21.71 -2.93 12.05
CA LEU A 290 22.06 -3.11 13.46
C LEU A 290 21.07 -2.42 14.40
N ALA A 291 20.57 -1.25 14.03
CA ALA A 291 19.55 -0.55 14.81
C ALA A 291 18.24 -1.37 14.87
N ILE A 292 17.82 -1.94 13.73
CA ILE A 292 16.63 -2.80 13.62
C ILE A 292 16.79 -4.09 14.43
N VAL A 293 17.87 -4.85 14.19
CA VAL A 293 18.09 -6.16 14.83
C VAL A 293 18.19 -6.05 16.36
N ASN A 294 18.73 -4.93 16.86
CA ASN A 294 18.83 -4.67 18.29
C ASN A 294 17.65 -3.85 18.87
N ALA A 295 16.61 -3.57 18.07
CA ALA A 295 15.50 -2.67 18.43
C ALA A 295 15.94 -1.38 19.13
N GLN A 296 16.93 -0.70 18.56
CA GLN A 296 17.45 0.56 19.08
C GLN A 296 16.48 1.71 18.73
N ILE A 297 15.50 1.94 19.60
CA ILE A 297 14.52 3.01 19.46
C ILE A 297 15.00 4.23 20.25
N LYS A 298 14.88 5.41 19.63
CA LYS A 298 15.06 6.69 20.30
C LYS A 298 13.80 7.54 20.14
N TRP A 299 13.58 8.43 21.10
CA TRP A 299 12.42 9.31 21.14
C TRP A 299 12.86 10.76 21.03
N PRO A 300 12.18 11.59 20.21
CA PRO A 300 12.46 13.02 20.17
C PRO A 300 12.36 13.66 21.55
N ALA A 301 13.47 14.27 21.99
CA ALA A 301 13.55 14.99 23.25
C ALA A 301 13.11 16.46 23.07
N GLY A 302 12.30 16.98 23.99
CA GLY A 302 11.86 18.36 23.97
C GLY A 302 11.26 18.81 25.31
N PRO A 303 11.12 20.12 25.54
CA PRO A 303 10.60 20.68 26.80
C PRO A 303 9.14 20.30 27.07
N LYS A 304 8.38 19.89 26.05
CA LYS A 304 7.05 19.29 26.17
C LYS A 304 7.01 18.00 25.34
N LEU A 305 6.64 16.90 25.97
CA LEU A 305 6.36 15.65 25.26
C LEU A 305 5.16 15.88 24.33
N GLN A 306 5.37 15.58 23.05
CA GLN A 306 4.36 15.78 22.02
C GLN A 306 3.21 14.77 22.11
N TYR A 307 3.53 13.53 22.47
CA TYR A 307 2.57 12.44 22.61
C TYR A 307 2.67 11.79 24.00
N PRO A 308 1.58 11.16 24.48
CA PRO A 308 1.60 10.47 25.76
C PRO A 308 2.57 9.28 25.79
N GLU A 309 3.21 9.05 26.94
CA GLU A 309 4.12 7.91 27.15
C GLU A 309 3.45 6.55 26.87
N ALA A 310 2.14 6.45 27.01
CA ALA A 310 1.38 5.25 26.66
C ALA A 310 1.52 4.87 25.16
N LEU A 311 1.66 5.84 24.26
CA LEU A 311 1.91 5.57 22.84
C LEU A 311 3.35 5.09 22.60
N HIS A 312 4.33 5.61 23.34
CA HIS A 312 5.71 5.10 23.28
C HIS A 312 5.77 3.63 23.70
N GLN A 313 5.13 3.30 24.83
CA GLN A 313 5.03 1.93 25.34
C GLN A 313 4.33 1.01 24.33
N PHE A 314 3.28 1.52 23.66
CA PHE A 314 2.55 0.75 22.66
C PHE A 314 3.40 0.43 21.42
N VAL A 315 4.16 1.40 20.92
CA VAL A 315 5.15 1.18 19.85
C VAL A 315 6.22 0.17 20.30
N THR A 316 6.79 0.33 21.49
CA THR A 316 7.79 -0.61 22.02
C THR A 316 7.25 -2.04 22.14
N TRP A 317 5.97 -2.21 22.49
CA TRP A 317 5.34 -3.53 22.56
C TRP A 317 5.22 -4.22 21.19
N MET A 318 5.03 -3.47 20.10
CA MET A 318 5.07 -4.00 18.74
C MET A 318 6.49 -4.27 18.25
N LEU A 319 7.45 -3.44 18.63
CA LEU A 319 8.85 -3.51 18.16
C LEU A 319 9.69 -4.50 18.98
N GLN A 320 9.15 -5.69 19.21
CA GLN A 320 9.90 -6.82 19.79
C GLN A 320 10.71 -7.52 18.70
N PRO A 321 12.05 -7.63 18.82
CA PRO A 321 12.88 -8.29 17.82
C PRO A 321 12.52 -9.75 17.59
N GLN A 322 12.25 -10.46 18.68
CA GLN A 322 11.88 -11.86 18.63
C GLN A 322 10.39 -12.00 18.27
N PRO A 323 10.03 -12.60 17.11
CA PRO A 323 8.64 -12.64 16.65
C PRO A 323 7.71 -13.35 17.63
N SER A 324 8.20 -14.37 18.33
CA SER A 324 7.40 -15.18 19.26
C SER A 324 6.84 -14.40 20.46
N VAL A 325 7.44 -13.26 20.83
CA VAL A 325 6.95 -12.39 21.91
C VAL A 325 6.21 -11.16 21.37
N ARG A 326 6.18 -10.99 20.04
CA ARG A 326 5.44 -9.91 19.39
C ARG A 326 3.94 -10.23 19.44
N PRO A 327 3.08 -9.26 19.80
CA PRO A 327 1.62 -9.47 19.84
C PRO A 327 1.05 -9.82 18.47
N CYS A 328 -0.13 -10.45 18.44
CA CYS A 328 -0.90 -10.61 17.20
C CYS A 328 -1.76 -9.37 16.92
N ILE A 329 -2.39 -9.33 15.75
CA ILE A 329 -3.23 -8.19 15.36
C ILE A 329 -4.42 -7.97 16.30
N ASP A 330 -5.02 -9.04 16.83
CA ASP A 330 -6.15 -8.97 17.77
C ASP A 330 -5.75 -8.30 19.09
N ASP A 331 -4.57 -8.64 19.61
CA ASP A 331 -3.99 -8.03 20.81
C ASP A 331 -3.77 -6.52 20.61
N ILE A 332 -3.27 -6.14 19.44
CA ILE A 332 -3.04 -4.74 19.05
C ILE A 332 -4.35 -3.98 18.97
N ILE A 333 -5.36 -4.54 18.29
CA ILE A 333 -6.71 -3.97 18.15
C ILE A 333 -7.33 -3.70 19.53
N PHE A 334 -7.32 -4.70 20.40
CA PHE A 334 -7.86 -4.56 21.74
C PHE A 334 -7.16 -3.45 22.54
N HIS A 335 -5.85 -3.30 22.38
CA HIS A 335 -5.09 -2.27 23.08
C HIS A 335 -5.33 -0.86 22.51
N VAL A 336 -5.36 -0.69 21.19
CA VAL A 336 -5.63 0.63 20.59
C VAL A 336 -7.05 1.10 20.93
N ASP A 337 -8.05 0.22 21.00
CA ASP A 337 -9.42 0.59 21.38
C ASP A 337 -9.49 1.14 22.82
N LYS A 338 -8.66 0.62 23.73
CA LYS A 338 -8.49 1.16 25.08
C LYS A 338 -7.80 2.53 25.08
N LEU A 339 -6.77 2.71 24.26
CA LEU A 339 -6.09 4.00 24.14
C LEU A 339 -7.01 5.06 23.56
N ILE A 340 -7.80 4.74 22.52
CA ILE A 340 -8.83 5.61 21.97
C ILE A 340 -9.81 6.02 23.08
N SER A 341 -10.36 5.04 23.80
CA SER A 341 -11.31 5.32 24.90
C SER A 341 -10.72 6.23 25.98
N LYS A 342 -9.41 6.15 26.23
CA LYS A 342 -8.68 6.95 27.21
C LYS A 342 -8.38 8.38 26.74
N PHE A 343 -8.12 8.57 25.45
CA PHE A 343 -7.65 9.84 24.88
C PHE A 343 -8.66 10.54 23.96
N SER A 344 -9.85 9.98 23.78
CA SER A 344 -11.00 10.61 23.10
C SER A 344 -11.94 11.37 24.05
N GLN A 345 -11.62 11.42 25.35
CA GLN A 345 -12.24 12.32 26.34
C GLN A 345 -11.35 13.56 26.53
#